data_AF-A0A1S3HL28-F1
#
_entry.id   AF-A0A1S3HL28-F1
#
_cell.length_a   1.000
_cell.length_b   1.000
_cell.length_c   1.000
_cell.angle_alpha   90.00
_cell.angle_beta   90.00
_cell.angle_gamma   90.00
#
_symmetry.space_group_name_H-M   'P 1'
#
loop_
_entity.id
_entity.type
_entity.pdbx_description
1 polymer ?
#
loop_
_entity_poly.entity_id
_entity_poly.type
_entity_poly.pdbx_seq_one_letter_code
_entity_poly.pdbx_strand_id
1 'polypeptide(L)'
;MADMDLEVWKGDWDLPSVDTNCLTVLFIKVHHMLYTSIMHVCCRHDSINIQMQVGRNSRMLYTCTLYIPRGLKYVQFIDNPEAYCKFSGVSIDIKATNNPRKSPTGCLPVLRHNGSAYTKVTDIFSYLRRKNWGIDFELNSKQSADILAFTSLLETKLLPAILHLWWGNSQVFIDITRPWYGSAVGFPQSLYVPNRMHKAATDRVETECYPHLEMTPQEKENLIYKEAQECITLLSKRLGNKPFFFGKTPSSLDAIVFGYLAPMLKAPLPVNPLSKHLGTCYNLCQLCSRILSKYFPLSREELEEKRKREEAEKARAQELGDFPHRTRNIVLAVLFALSSMVAFTFFTGMLALEIVDADGGGDNMSEPKGQGKRKS
;
A
#
# COMPACT_ATOMS: atom_id res chain seq x y z
N MET A 1 -6.54 33.91 9.54
CA MET A 1 -6.10 32.57 9.94
C MET A 1 -5.26 32.02 8.80
N ALA A 2 -4.02 31.60 9.05
CA ALA A 2 -3.20 31.00 8.02
C ALA A 2 -3.71 29.56 7.80
N ASP A 3 -4.50 29.36 6.75
CA ASP A 3 -5.02 28.05 6.38
C ASP A 3 -3.87 27.25 5.75
N MET A 4 -3.48 26.13 6.38
CA MET A 4 -2.47 25.24 5.84
C MET A 4 -3.17 24.05 5.19
N ASP A 5 -3.13 23.98 3.87
CA ASP A 5 -3.77 22.90 3.13
C ASP A 5 -2.72 21.84 2.74
N LEU A 6 -3.00 20.58 3.07
CA LEU A 6 -2.24 19.44 2.60
C LEU A 6 -3.09 18.62 1.63
N GLU A 7 -2.75 18.69 0.35
CA GLU A 7 -3.38 17.89 -0.70
C GLU A 7 -2.66 16.53 -0.81
N VAL A 8 -3.42 15.45 -0.68
CA VAL A 8 -2.91 14.06 -0.75
C VAL A 8 -3.79 13.20 -1.65
N TRP A 9 -3.24 12.09 -2.12
CA TRP A 9 -4.05 11.06 -2.76
C TRP A 9 -5.07 10.47 -1.78
N LYS A 10 -6.22 10.04 -2.32
CA LYS A 10 -7.23 9.33 -1.54
C LYS A 10 -6.66 8.03 -0.97
N GLY A 11 -7.10 7.66 0.23
CA GLY A 11 -6.77 6.39 0.87
C GLY A 11 -7.51 5.19 0.26
N ASP A 12 -6.86 4.03 0.33
CA ASP A 12 -7.44 2.72 0.04
C ASP A 12 -6.67 1.61 0.80
N TRP A 13 -7.21 0.40 0.87
CA TRP A 13 -6.59 -0.76 1.52
C TRP A 13 -6.25 -0.56 3.02
N ASP A 14 -7.15 0.08 3.76
CA ASP A 14 -6.94 0.50 5.16
C ASP A 14 -5.77 1.50 5.35
N LEU A 15 -5.32 2.15 4.27
CA LEU A 15 -4.31 3.20 4.32
C LEU A 15 -4.94 4.56 4.08
N PRO A 16 -4.48 5.62 4.75
CA PRO A 16 -5.00 6.97 4.55
C PRO A 16 -4.57 7.57 3.19
N SER A 17 -3.58 6.98 2.51
CA SER A 17 -3.18 7.27 1.13
C SER A 17 -2.48 6.05 0.54
N VAL A 18 -2.57 5.86 -0.78
CA VAL A 18 -1.83 4.80 -1.50
C VAL A 18 -0.41 5.24 -1.87
N ASP A 19 -0.20 6.53 -2.11
CA ASP A 19 1.12 7.06 -2.48
C ASP A 19 2.08 7.13 -1.29
N THR A 20 3.32 6.72 -1.52
CA THR A 20 4.37 6.59 -0.49
C THR A 20 4.72 7.94 0.14
N ASN A 21 4.87 8.99 -0.68
CA ASN A 21 5.20 10.33 -0.23
C ASN A 21 4.06 10.96 0.57
N CYS A 22 2.82 10.76 0.11
CA CYS A 22 1.63 11.21 0.82
C CYS A 22 1.52 10.57 2.21
N LEU A 23 1.74 9.26 2.34
CA LEU A 23 1.72 8.56 3.63
C LEU A 23 2.75 9.10 4.61
N THR A 24 3.98 9.32 4.14
CA THR A 24 5.05 9.87 4.96
C THR A 24 4.68 11.25 5.53
N VAL A 25 4.13 12.14 4.71
CA VAL A 25 3.72 13.49 5.17
C VAL A 25 2.50 13.43 6.10
N LEU A 26 1.54 12.54 5.84
CA LEU A 26 0.35 12.35 6.68
C LEU A 26 0.71 11.87 8.09
N PHE A 27 1.60 10.89 8.21
CA PHE A 27 2.05 10.40 9.51
C PHE A 27 2.65 11.54 10.34
N ILE A 28 3.35 12.46 9.65
CA ILE A 28 4.05 13.52 10.33
C ILE A 28 3.11 14.54 10.96
N LYS A 29 2.06 14.89 10.23
CA LYS A 29 0.98 15.73 10.75
C LYS A 29 0.35 15.10 11.99
N VAL A 30 -0.04 13.83 11.93
CA VAL A 30 -0.76 13.20 13.06
C VAL A 30 0.11 13.13 14.31
N HIS A 31 1.40 12.81 14.16
CA HIS A 31 2.30 12.81 15.30
C HIS A 31 2.40 14.21 15.95
N HIS A 32 2.55 15.28 15.16
CA HIS A 32 2.60 16.63 15.70
C HIS A 32 1.32 17.00 16.45
N MET A 33 0.15 16.60 15.95
CA MET A 33 -1.14 16.86 16.60
C MET A 33 -1.28 16.12 17.94
N LEU A 34 -0.79 14.87 18.02
CA LEU A 34 -0.79 14.10 19.26
C LEU A 34 0.28 14.59 20.25
N TYR A 35 1.46 14.98 19.78
CA TYR A 35 2.53 15.50 20.63
C TYR A 35 2.13 16.84 21.27
N THR A 36 1.58 17.76 20.47
CA THR A 36 1.01 19.02 20.98
C THR A 36 -0.15 18.76 21.93
N SER A 37 -1.04 17.81 21.62
CA SER A 37 -2.12 17.35 22.52
C SER A 37 -1.58 16.88 23.87
N ILE A 38 -0.60 15.98 23.87
CA ILE A 38 -0.04 15.39 25.09
C ILE A 38 0.74 16.43 25.89
N MET A 39 1.57 17.26 25.25
CA MET A 39 2.29 18.33 25.94
C MET A 39 1.31 19.35 26.54
N HIS A 40 0.24 19.70 25.84
CA HIS A 40 -0.78 20.61 26.34
C HIS A 40 -1.64 19.99 27.46
N VAL A 41 -1.90 18.68 27.42
CA VAL A 41 -2.55 17.92 28.51
C VAL A 41 -1.64 17.78 29.73
N CYS A 42 -0.34 17.53 29.54
CA CYS A 42 0.65 17.53 30.62
C CYS A 42 0.82 18.92 31.25
N CYS A 43 0.73 19.99 30.47
CA CYS A 43 0.65 21.36 30.99
C CYS A 43 -0.69 21.68 31.67
N ARG A 44 -1.73 20.84 31.53
CA ARG A 44 -3.07 21.04 32.12
C ARG A 44 -3.20 20.50 33.55
N HIS A 45 -2.24 19.70 34.01
CA HIS A 45 -2.20 19.19 35.38
C HIS A 45 -1.04 19.88 36.14
N ASP A 46 -1.37 20.84 37.00
CA ASP A 46 -0.43 21.49 37.95
C ASP A 46 0.25 20.48 38.90
N SER A 47 -0.26 19.24 38.94
CA SER A 47 0.47 18.07 39.45
C SER A 47 -0.07 16.76 38.88
N ILE A 48 0.83 15.88 38.43
CA ILE A 48 0.51 14.50 38.08
C ILE A 48 0.80 13.66 39.33
N ASN A 49 -0.26 13.21 40.03
CA ASN A 49 -0.13 12.19 41.07
C ASN A 49 -0.13 10.82 40.41
N ILE A 50 1.06 10.23 40.26
CA ILE A 50 1.19 8.83 39.83
C ILE A 50 1.05 7.97 41.08
N GLN A 51 -0.06 7.24 41.21
CA GLN A 51 -0.16 6.19 42.22
C GLN A 51 0.48 4.91 41.69
N MET A 52 1.61 4.54 42.28
CA MET A 52 2.26 3.26 42.01
C MET A 52 1.85 2.27 43.10
N GLN A 53 1.14 1.21 42.71
CA GLN A 53 0.85 0.08 43.60
C GLN A 53 1.96 -0.95 43.45
N VAL A 54 2.83 -1.05 44.45
CA VAL A 54 3.88 -2.08 44.51
C VAL A 54 3.33 -3.30 45.25
N GLY A 55 2.99 -4.34 44.49
CA GLY A 55 2.68 -5.68 45.02
C GLY A 55 1.20 -5.94 45.33
N ARG A 56 0.82 -7.21 45.16
CA ARG A 56 -0.56 -7.72 45.23
C ARG A 56 -1.23 -7.68 46.62
N ASN A 57 -0.52 -7.28 47.68
CA ASN A 57 -1.06 -7.33 49.06
C ASN A 57 -0.61 -6.21 50.02
N SER A 58 -0.09 -5.09 49.52
CA SER A 58 0.29 -3.94 50.38
C SER A 58 -0.70 -2.79 50.26
N ARG A 59 -1.25 -2.32 51.39
CA ARG A 59 -2.20 -1.20 51.52
C ARG A 59 -1.57 0.21 51.45
N MET A 60 -0.30 0.35 51.05
CA MET A 60 0.35 1.66 50.95
C MET A 60 0.44 2.13 49.51
N LEU A 61 -0.26 3.23 49.21
CA LEU A 61 -0.18 3.99 47.97
C LEU A 61 0.86 5.10 48.16
N TYR A 62 1.94 5.08 47.38
CA TYR A 62 2.89 6.19 47.33
C TYR A 62 2.41 7.19 46.27
N THR A 63 2.10 8.42 46.70
CA THR A 63 1.77 9.54 45.82
C THR A 63 2.98 10.44 45.66
N CYS A 64 3.53 10.51 44.45
CA CYS A 64 4.59 11.46 44.11
C CYS A 64 3.98 12.61 43.30
N THR A 65 4.18 13.86 43.76
CA THR A 65 3.55 15.06 43.21
C THR A 65 4.61 15.93 42.54
N LEU A 66 4.63 15.98 41.20
CA LEU A 66 5.50 16.87 40.42
C LEU A 66 4.78 18.20 40.14
N TYR A 67 5.40 19.33 40.49
CA TYR A 67 4.83 20.69 40.33
C TYR A 67 5.41 21.37 39.08
N ILE A 68 4.57 21.91 38.18
CA ILE A 68 4.98 22.67 36.98
C ILE A 68 4.33 24.07 37.04
N PRO A 69 5.07 25.18 36.80
CA PRO A 69 4.58 26.53 37.07
C PRO A 69 3.54 27.05 36.05
N ARG A 70 2.58 27.82 36.58
CA ARG A 70 1.31 28.28 36.00
C ARG A 70 1.44 29.37 34.93
N GLY A 71 0.55 29.31 33.94
CA GLY A 71 0.05 30.52 33.28
C GLY A 71 -0.49 30.34 31.86
N LEU A 72 -1.75 29.88 31.73
CA LEU A 72 -2.77 30.38 30.79
C LEU A 72 -4.02 29.48 30.85
N LYS A 73 -5.14 30.07 31.28
CA LYS A 73 -6.46 29.44 31.30
C LYS A 73 -6.96 29.28 29.85
N TYR A 74 -7.54 28.12 29.49
CA TYR A 74 -8.96 27.98 29.10
C TYR A 74 -9.33 26.62 28.42
N VAL A 75 -10.55 26.18 28.80
CA VAL A 75 -11.60 25.30 28.19
C VAL A 75 -11.32 23.84 27.77
N GLN A 76 -11.77 22.94 28.66
CA GLN A 76 -12.67 21.77 28.50
C GLN A 76 -12.41 20.64 27.48
N PHE A 77 -12.72 19.42 27.95
CA PHE A 77 -12.72 18.13 27.26
C PHE A 77 -13.64 18.11 26.04
N ILE A 78 -13.16 17.62 24.88
CA ILE A 78 -14.01 17.16 23.77
C ILE A 78 -13.32 15.97 23.09
N ASP A 79 -14.04 14.85 22.99
CA ASP A 79 -13.72 13.60 22.29
C ASP A 79 -13.72 13.75 20.74
N ASN A 80 -13.19 14.85 20.20
CA ASN A 80 -13.11 15.07 18.75
C ASN A 80 -11.78 15.76 18.35
N PRO A 81 -10.86 15.10 17.62
CA PRO A 81 -9.58 15.68 17.19
C PRO A 81 -9.76 16.93 16.30
N GLU A 82 -10.89 17.09 15.62
CA GLU A 82 -11.20 18.27 14.81
C GLU A 82 -11.36 19.56 15.64
N ALA A 83 -11.88 19.45 16.86
CA ALA A 83 -12.03 20.59 17.76
C ALA A 83 -10.67 21.04 18.32
N TYR A 84 -9.77 20.10 18.61
CA TYR A 84 -8.42 20.39 19.10
C TYR A 84 -7.54 21.11 18.05
N CYS A 85 -7.69 20.76 16.76
CA CYS A 85 -7.00 21.43 15.65
C CYS A 85 -7.31 22.93 15.55
N LYS A 86 -8.52 23.35 15.97
CA LYS A 86 -8.91 24.77 15.99
C LYS A 86 -8.28 25.54 17.15
N PHE A 87 -7.89 24.87 18.24
CA PHE A 87 -7.29 25.50 19.42
C PHE A 87 -5.76 25.50 19.42
N SER A 88 -5.09 24.61 18.67
CA SER A 88 -3.62 24.54 18.59
C SER A 88 -2.98 25.64 17.72
N GLY A 89 -3.77 26.56 17.15
CA GLY A 89 -3.29 27.67 16.31
C GLY A 89 -2.72 27.26 14.95
N VAL A 90 -2.65 25.96 14.65
CA VAL A 90 -2.14 25.40 13.39
C VAL A 90 -3.00 24.21 12.99
N SER A 91 -4.13 24.51 12.35
CA SER A 91 -4.95 23.50 11.68
C SER A 91 -4.38 23.27 10.28
N ILE A 92 -3.75 22.11 10.07
CA ILE A 92 -3.52 21.62 8.71
C ILE A 92 -4.82 20.97 8.26
N ASP A 93 -5.41 21.36 7.15
CA ASP A 93 -6.54 20.65 6.55
C ASP A 93 -6.02 19.57 5.58
N ILE A 94 -6.47 18.32 5.72
CA ILE A 94 -6.10 17.25 4.75
C ILE A 94 -7.20 17.23 3.69
N LYS A 95 -6.84 17.63 2.47
CA LYS A 95 -7.73 17.58 1.32
C LYS A 95 -7.34 16.40 0.45
N ALA A 96 -8.06 15.28 0.62
CA ALA A 96 -7.96 14.15 -0.30
C ALA A 96 -8.39 14.63 -1.70
N THR A 97 -7.43 14.71 -2.61
CA THR A 97 -7.59 15.35 -3.91
C THR A 97 -7.50 14.32 -5.02
N ASN A 98 -8.35 14.50 -6.04
CA ASN A 98 -8.42 13.66 -7.23
C ASN A 98 -7.66 14.24 -8.43
N ASN A 99 -7.12 15.46 -8.35
CA ASN A 99 -6.60 16.15 -9.52
C ASN A 99 -5.16 16.64 -9.31
N PRO A 100 -4.15 15.84 -9.70
CA PRO A 100 -2.75 16.23 -9.63
C PRO A 100 -2.41 17.45 -10.49
N ARG A 101 -3.21 17.80 -11.51
CA ARG A 101 -2.91 18.98 -12.36
C ARG A 101 -3.08 20.31 -11.65
N LYS A 102 -3.78 20.34 -10.51
CA LYS A 102 -3.83 21.54 -9.64
C LYS A 102 -2.52 21.78 -8.89
N SER A 103 -1.66 20.75 -8.80
CA SER A 103 -0.32 20.88 -8.25
C SER A 103 0.60 21.62 -9.25
N PRO A 104 1.45 22.54 -8.78
CA PRO A 104 2.44 23.22 -9.63
C PRO A 104 3.35 22.26 -10.42
N THR A 105 3.67 21.11 -9.84
CA THR A 105 4.53 20.09 -10.46
C THR A 105 3.75 18.94 -11.09
N GLY A 106 2.42 18.92 -10.93
CA GLY A 106 1.59 17.81 -11.38
C GLY A 106 1.69 16.55 -10.51
N CYS A 107 2.33 16.62 -9.34
CA CYS A 107 2.51 15.53 -8.39
C CYS A 107 1.93 15.90 -7.01
N LEU A 108 1.51 14.87 -6.26
CA LEU A 108 1.09 14.95 -4.86
C LEU A 108 2.15 14.23 -4.01
N PRO A 109 2.35 14.59 -2.73
CA PRO A 109 1.59 15.56 -1.92
C PRO A 109 1.93 17.02 -2.20
N VAL A 110 1.01 17.95 -1.90
CA VAL A 110 1.28 19.40 -1.97
C VAL A 110 0.88 20.06 -0.67
N LEU A 111 1.81 20.76 -0.03
CA LEU A 111 1.54 21.62 1.12
C LEU A 111 1.42 23.07 0.66
N ARG A 112 0.26 23.70 0.90
CA ARG A 112 0.04 25.12 0.66
C ARG A 112 -0.07 25.87 1.97
N HIS A 113 0.67 26.96 2.11
CA HIS A 113 0.57 27.84 3.26
C HIS A 113 0.96 29.26 2.90
N ASN A 114 0.10 30.24 3.23
CA ASN A 114 0.31 31.67 2.97
C ASN A 114 0.73 31.97 1.52
N GLY A 115 0.10 31.32 0.54
CA GLY A 115 0.39 31.50 -0.89
C GLY A 115 1.63 30.76 -1.42
N SER A 116 2.44 30.14 -0.56
CA SER A 116 3.54 29.26 -0.98
C SER A 116 3.06 27.83 -1.14
N ALA A 117 3.51 27.12 -2.18
CA ALA A 117 3.23 25.70 -2.40
C ALA A 117 4.53 24.88 -2.42
N TYR A 118 4.58 23.81 -1.60
CA TYR A 118 5.71 22.88 -1.50
C TYR A 118 5.27 21.50 -1.97
N THR A 119 6.01 20.90 -2.91
CA THR A 119 5.60 19.65 -3.59
C THR A 119 6.48 18.45 -3.26
N LYS A 120 7.77 18.66 -2.97
CA LYS A 120 8.67 17.58 -2.57
C LYS A 120 8.60 17.35 -1.06
N VAL A 121 8.69 16.09 -0.65
CA VAL A 121 8.71 15.71 0.77
C VAL A 121 9.87 16.38 1.51
N THR A 122 11.05 16.48 0.88
CA THR A 122 12.22 17.19 1.44
C THR A 122 11.97 18.66 1.69
N ASP A 123 11.25 19.32 0.78
CA ASP A 123 10.94 20.75 0.84
C ASP A 123 9.88 21.01 1.92
N ILE A 124 8.88 20.13 2.00
CA ILE A 124 7.87 20.10 3.06
C ILE A 124 8.55 19.91 4.41
N PHE A 125 9.48 18.97 4.56
CA PHE A 125 10.21 18.74 5.82
C PHE A 125 11.05 19.94 6.21
N SER A 126 11.77 20.51 5.25
CA SER A 126 12.60 21.70 5.49
C SER A 126 11.72 22.88 5.92
N TYR A 127 10.54 23.02 5.32
CA TYR A 127 9.57 24.04 5.68
C TYR A 127 8.99 23.84 7.09
N LEU A 128 8.53 22.63 7.40
CA LEU A 128 8.01 22.27 8.73
C LEU A 128 9.07 22.47 9.82
N ARG A 129 10.33 22.12 9.53
CA ARG A 129 11.45 22.35 10.44
C ARG A 129 11.68 23.84 10.71
N ARG A 130 11.66 24.70 9.67
CA ARG A 130 11.78 26.16 9.82
C ARG A 130 10.64 26.77 10.64
N LYS A 131 9.46 26.16 10.62
CA LYS A 131 8.28 26.60 11.37
C LYS A 131 8.16 26.01 12.77
N ASN A 132 9.17 25.23 13.21
CA ASN A 132 9.13 24.49 14.47
C ASN A 132 7.95 23.49 14.58
N TRP A 133 7.58 22.84 13.47
CA TRP A 133 6.60 21.73 13.42
C TRP A 133 7.21 20.38 13.01
N GLY A 134 8.51 20.21 13.16
CA GLY A 134 9.21 18.95 12.92
C GLY A 134 8.88 17.86 13.95
N ILE A 135 9.10 16.61 13.60
CA ILE A 135 9.05 15.50 14.59
C ILE A 135 10.37 15.35 15.31
N ASP A 136 11.43 15.83 14.68
CA ASP A 136 12.81 15.56 15.05
C ASP A 136 13.33 16.49 16.17
N PHE A 137 12.47 17.15 16.96
CA PHE A 137 12.88 18.10 18.00
C PHE A 137 13.72 17.48 19.10
N GLU A 138 13.44 16.22 19.45
CA GLU A 138 14.11 15.51 20.54
C GLU A 138 15.37 14.75 20.07
N LEU A 139 15.74 14.86 18.79
CA LEU A 139 16.81 14.04 18.22
C LEU A 139 18.20 14.64 18.40
N ASN A 140 19.15 13.78 18.77
CA ASN A 140 20.56 14.14 18.84
C ASN A 140 21.15 14.31 17.42
N SER A 141 22.23 15.09 17.27
CA SER A 141 22.93 15.32 16.00
C SER A 141 23.35 14.00 15.33
N LYS A 142 23.78 13.00 16.12
CA LYS A 142 24.10 11.66 15.60
C LYS A 142 22.87 10.95 15.02
N GLN A 143 21.72 11.06 15.69
CA GLN A 143 20.48 10.46 15.21
C GLN A 143 19.98 11.16 13.94
N SER A 144 20.13 12.48 13.87
CA SER A 144 19.81 13.25 12.66
C SER A 144 20.66 12.83 11.47
N ALA A 145 21.97 12.59 11.68
CA ALA A 145 22.85 12.05 10.65
C ALA A 145 22.44 10.62 10.23
N ASP A 146 22.09 9.76 11.20
CA ASP A 146 21.57 8.42 10.93
C ASP A 146 20.30 8.48 10.06
N ILE A 147 19.35 9.39 10.35
CA ILE A 147 18.12 9.57 9.56
C ILE A 147 18.44 9.92 8.11
N LEU A 148 19.34 10.87 7.90
CA LEU A 148 19.73 11.27 6.55
C LEU A 148 20.36 10.09 5.79
N ALA A 149 21.26 9.34 6.44
CA ALA A 149 21.90 8.17 5.85
C ALA A 149 20.88 7.08 5.48
N PHE A 150 19.93 6.77 6.38
CA PHE A 150 18.88 5.79 6.08
C PHE A 150 17.89 6.29 5.03
N THR A 151 17.56 7.58 5.00
CA THR A 151 16.68 8.16 3.98
C THR A 151 17.30 8.02 2.60
N SER A 152 18.60 8.36 2.46
CA SER A 152 19.34 8.18 1.22
C SER A 152 19.43 6.71 0.81
N LEU A 153 19.64 5.79 1.78
CA LEU A 153 19.64 4.35 1.52
C LEU A 153 18.29 3.87 0.96
N LEU A 154 17.17 4.35 1.51
CA LEU A 154 15.82 3.99 1.06
C LEU A 154 15.53 4.54 -0.33
N GLU A 155 15.88 5.79 -0.59
CA GLU A 155 15.70 6.43 -1.90
C GLU A 155 16.55 5.76 -2.99
N THR A 156 17.74 5.27 -2.64
CA THR A 156 18.66 4.65 -3.60
C THR A 156 18.33 3.18 -3.85
N LYS A 157 17.99 2.40 -2.81
CA LYS A 157 17.83 0.93 -2.93
C LYS A 157 16.38 0.45 -2.92
N LEU A 158 15.55 1.03 -2.07
CA LEU A 158 14.19 0.52 -1.85
C LEU A 158 13.17 1.17 -2.79
N LEU A 159 13.27 2.48 -2.99
CA LEU A 159 12.36 3.24 -3.86
C LEU A 159 12.34 2.70 -5.30
N PRO A 160 13.47 2.37 -5.95
CA PRO A 160 13.44 1.82 -7.31
C PRO A 160 12.70 0.48 -7.40
N ALA A 161 12.85 -0.38 -6.39
CA ALA A 161 12.12 -1.65 -6.32
C ALA A 161 10.62 -1.45 -6.13
N ILE A 162 10.20 -0.47 -5.33
CA ILE A 162 8.80 -0.10 -5.18
C ILE A 162 8.25 0.45 -6.50
N LEU A 163 8.96 1.37 -7.16
CA LEU A 163 8.54 1.92 -8.44
C LEU A 163 8.40 0.83 -9.51
N HIS A 164 9.38 -0.08 -9.57
CA HIS A 164 9.34 -1.22 -10.48
C HIS A 164 8.15 -2.17 -10.16
N LEU A 165 7.87 -2.44 -8.88
CA LEU A 165 6.74 -3.28 -8.48
C LEU A 165 5.39 -2.68 -8.87
N TRP A 166 5.19 -1.37 -8.66
CA TRP A 166 3.90 -0.70 -8.90
C TRP A 166 3.67 -0.28 -10.35
N TRP A 167 4.73 0.14 -11.04
CA TRP A 167 4.66 0.72 -12.38
C TRP A 167 5.35 -0.12 -13.44
N GLY A 168 6.41 -0.85 -13.08
CA GLY A 168 7.17 -1.70 -14.02
C GLY A 168 6.53 -3.06 -14.27
N ASN A 169 5.92 -3.68 -13.25
CA ASN A 169 5.25 -4.96 -13.42
C ASN A 169 3.91 -4.78 -14.14
N SER A 170 3.82 -5.35 -15.35
CA SER A 170 2.65 -5.25 -16.22
C SER A 170 1.36 -5.79 -15.59
N GLN A 171 1.44 -6.87 -14.81
CA GLN A 171 0.27 -7.46 -14.14
C GLN A 171 -0.27 -6.51 -13.07
N VAL A 172 0.60 -6.07 -12.16
CA VAL A 172 0.23 -5.13 -11.09
C VAL A 172 -0.30 -3.82 -11.68
N PHE A 173 0.34 -3.33 -12.74
CA PHE A 173 -0.05 -2.09 -13.38
C PHE A 173 -1.46 -2.15 -13.98
N ILE A 174 -1.78 -3.21 -14.72
CA ILE A 174 -3.07 -3.35 -15.41
C ILE A 174 -4.19 -3.65 -14.43
N ASP A 175 -3.94 -4.53 -13.46
CA ASP A 175 -4.99 -5.06 -12.58
C ASP A 175 -5.27 -4.16 -11.37
N ILE A 176 -4.25 -3.48 -10.85
CA ILE A 176 -4.33 -2.75 -9.57
C ILE A 176 -4.04 -1.26 -9.78
N THR A 177 -2.84 -0.91 -10.24
CA THR A 177 -2.36 0.49 -10.23
C THR A 177 -3.20 1.38 -11.14
N ARG A 178 -3.32 1.02 -12.43
CA ARG A 178 -4.00 1.86 -13.43
C ARG A 178 -5.50 2.03 -13.14
N PRO A 179 -6.28 0.98 -12.80
CA PRO A 179 -7.69 1.14 -12.43
C PRO A 179 -7.86 2.00 -11.19
N TRP A 180 -6.99 1.83 -10.18
CA TRP A 180 -7.05 2.63 -8.96
C TRP A 180 -6.82 4.11 -9.23
N TYR A 181 -5.67 4.47 -9.81
CA TYR A 181 -5.35 5.86 -10.13
C TYR A 181 -6.35 6.44 -11.15
N GLY A 182 -6.83 5.64 -12.10
CA GLY A 182 -7.83 6.05 -13.09
C GLY A 182 -9.18 6.40 -12.45
N SER A 183 -9.66 5.57 -11.52
CA SER A 183 -10.90 5.83 -10.77
C SER A 183 -10.76 7.02 -9.83
N ALA A 184 -9.59 7.21 -9.22
CA ALA A 184 -9.31 8.31 -8.32
C ALA A 184 -9.39 9.67 -9.02
N VAL A 185 -8.86 9.80 -10.24
CA VAL A 185 -8.81 11.09 -10.97
C VAL A 185 -10.03 11.43 -11.82
N GLY A 186 -10.81 10.40 -12.22
CA GLY A 186 -11.99 10.56 -13.07
C GLY A 186 -11.68 10.84 -14.55
N PHE A 187 -12.71 10.70 -15.39
CA PHE A 187 -12.62 11.01 -16.83
C PHE A 187 -12.61 12.54 -17.04
N PRO A 188 -11.76 13.08 -17.95
CA PRO A 188 -10.89 12.39 -18.91
C PRO A 188 -9.45 12.16 -18.43
N GLN A 189 -9.08 12.66 -17.25
CA GLN A 189 -7.68 12.60 -16.77
C GLN A 189 -7.19 11.17 -16.52
N SER A 190 -8.10 10.24 -16.28
CA SER A 190 -7.84 8.81 -16.10
C SER A 190 -7.11 8.17 -17.28
N LEU A 191 -7.22 8.73 -18.49
CA LEU A 191 -6.55 8.23 -19.69
C LEU A 191 -5.08 8.63 -19.78
N TYR A 192 -4.71 9.75 -19.16
CA TYR A 192 -3.38 10.37 -19.32
C TYR A 192 -2.52 10.27 -18.07
N VAL A 193 -3.09 10.52 -16.89
CA VAL A 193 -2.33 10.62 -15.63
C VAL A 193 -1.60 9.31 -15.29
N PRO A 194 -2.25 8.13 -15.29
CA PRO A 194 -1.55 6.88 -14.99
C PRO A 194 -0.42 6.57 -15.98
N ASN A 195 -0.62 6.84 -17.27
CA ASN A 195 0.40 6.60 -18.29
C ASN A 195 1.61 7.53 -18.14
N ARG A 196 1.37 8.81 -17.79
CA ARG A 196 2.45 9.76 -17.49
C ARG A 196 3.23 9.32 -16.25
N MET A 197 2.54 8.88 -15.20
CA MET A 197 3.18 8.40 -13.96
C MET A 197 3.97 7.11 -14.20
N HIS A 198 3.43 6.18 -14.99
CA HIS A 198 4.14 4.98 -15.44
C HIS A 198 5.44 5.35 -16.15
N LYS A 199 5.37 6.22 -17.17
CA LYS A 199 6.57 6.67 -17.90
C LYS A 199 7.59 7.34 -16.97
N ALA A 200 7.16 8.26 -16.11
CA ALA A 200 8.06 8.93 -15.17
C ALA A 200 8.72 7.97 -14.18
N ALA A 201 8.02 6.93 -13.72
CA ALA A 201 8.57 5.92 -12.83
C ALA A 201 9.60 5.02 -13.56
N THR A 202 9.27 4.57 -14.77
CA THR A 202 10.18 3.75 -15.59
C THR A 202 11.44 4.53 -15.98
N ASP A 203 11.27 5.77 -16.49
CA ASP A 203 12.39 6.64 -16.85
C ASP A 203 13.33 6.87 -15.64
N ARG A 204 12.77 7.01 -14.43
CA ARG A 204 13.55 7.17 -13.20
C ARG A 204 14.37 5.92 -12.86
N VAL A 205 13.77 4.74 -12.90
CA VAL A 205 14.47 3.48 -12.60
C VAL A 205 15.57 3.21 -13.63
N GLU A 206 15.29 3.47 -14.91
CA GLU A 206 16.25 3.24 -16.00
C GLU A 206 17.41 4.24 -15.98
N THR A 207 17.13 5.52 -15.74
CA THR A 207 18.12 6.60 -15.84
C THR A 207 18.92 6.80 -14.56
N GLU A 208 18.28 6.77 -13.38
CA GLU A 208 18.94 7.12 -12.12
C GLU A 208 19.65 5.93 -11.48
N CYS A 209 19.12 4.70 -11.64
CA CYS A 209 19.61 3.55 -10.90
C CYS A 209 20.57 2.66 -11.71
N TYR A 210 20.32 2.47 -13.01
CA TYR A 210 21.14 1.58 -13.85
C TYR A 210 21.49 2.18 -15.23
N PRO A 211 22.08 3.39 -15.29
CA PRO A 211 22.29 4.13 -16.54
C PRO A 211 23.24 3.45 -17.56
N HIS A 212 24.06 2.48 -17.14
CA HIS A 212 25.19 1.98 -17.95
C HIS A 212 25.37 0.46 -17.96
N LEU A 213 24.32 -0.30 -17.63
CA LEU A 213 24.40 -1.76 -17.62
C LEU A 213 23.68 -2.33 -18.83
N GLU A 214 24.44 -2.90 -19.77
CA GLU A 214 23.96 -3.78 -20.85
C GLU A 214 23.51 -5.15 -20.27
N MET A 215 22.65 -5.10 -19.27
CA MET A 215 22.06 -6.27 -18.65
C MET A 215 20.69 -6.54 -19.27
N THR A 216 20.30 -7.81 -19.29
CA THR A 216 18.94 -8.17 -19.69
C THR A 216 17.91 -7.57 -18.71
N PRO A 217 16.67 -7.28 -19.15
CA PRO A 217 15.64 -6.72 -18.26
C PRO A 217 15.41 -7.56 -16.99
N GLN A 218 15.52 -8.89 -17.10
CA GLN A 218 15.36 -9.82 -15.98
C GLN A 218 16.52 -9.74 -14.97
N GLU A 219 17.76 -9.60 -15.44
CA GLU A 219 18.91 -9.42 -14.55
C GLU A 219 18.84 -8.10 -13.79
N LYS A 220 18.37 -7.03 -14.44
CA LYS A 220 18.12 -5.73 -13.80
C LYS A 220 17.04 -5.85 -12.71
N GLU A 221 15.92 -6.49 -13.02
CA GLU A 221 14.84 -6.74 -12.04
C GLU A 221 15.36 -7.53 -10.82
N ASN A 222 16.14 -8.59 -11.06
CA ASN A 222 16.71 -9.39 -9.98
C ASN A 222 17.68 -8.59 -9.11
N LEU A 223 18.51 -7.74 -9.70
CA LEU A 223 19.43 -6.86 -8.97
C LEU A 223 18.66 -5.85 -8.10
N ILE A 224 17.65 -5.20 -8.66
CA ILE A 224 16.77 -4.25 -7.96
C ILE A 224 16.14 -4.90 -6.73
N TYR A 225 15.54 -6.08 -6.90
CA TYR A 225 14.89 -6.76 -5.77
C TYR A 225 15.89 -7.26 -4.73
N LYS A 226 17.07 -7.71 -5.16
CA LYS A 226 18.13 -8.13 -4.23
C LYS A 226 18.60 -6.97 -3.36
N GLU A 227 18.90 -5.82 -3.95
CA GLU A 227 19.33 -4.63 -3.21
C GLU A 227 18.25 -4.12 -2.24
N ALA A 228 16.99 -4.19 -2.64
CA ALA A 228 15.86 -3.85 -1.79
C ALA A 228 15.68 -4.84 -0.62
N GLN A 229 15.84 -6.14 -0.85
CA GLN A 229 15.79 -7.16 0.21
C GLN A 229 16.92 -6.97 1.24
N GLU A 230 18.12 -6.63 0.78
CA GLU A 230 19.24 -6.27 1.65
C GLU A 230 18.90 -5.03 2.48
N CYS A 231 18.31 -3.99 1.88
CA CYS A 231 17.87 -2.78 2.57
C CYS A 231 16.84 -3.08 3.66
N ILE A 232 15.80 -3.88 3.36
CA ILE A 232 14.79 -4.30 4.34
C ILE A 232 15.43 -5.07 5.49
N THR A 233 16.39 -5.96 5.19
CA THR A 233 17.12 -6.72 6.22
C THR A 233 17.94 -5.79 7.12
N LEU A 234 18.59 -4.76 6.56
CA LEU A 234 19.32 -3.76 7.33
C LEU A 234 18.39 -2.94 8.24
N LEU A 235 17.21 -2.54 7.72
CA LEU A 235 16.19 -1.87 8.52
C LEU A 235 15.70 -2.75 9.68
N SER A 236 15.42 -4.02 9.41
CA SER A 236 14.99 -4.97 10.43
C SER A 236 16.07 -5.13 11.51
N LYS A 237 17.34 -5.26 11.14
CA LYS A 237 18.48 -5.29 12.08
C LYS A 237 18.58 -4.01 12.91
N ARG A 238 18.38 -2.85 12.28
CA ARG A 238 18.46 -1.54 12.96
C ARG A 238 17.31 -1.34 13.95
N LEU A 239 16.10 -1.77 13.62
CA LEU A 239 14.93 -1.70 14.51
C LEU A 239 15.10 -2.66 15.70
N GLY A 240 15.55 -3.89 15.43
CA GLY A 240 15.67 -4.94 16.44
C GLY A 240 14.34 -5.16 17.17
N ASN A 241 14.38 -5.11 18.50
CA ASN A 241 13.22 -5.29 19.38
C ASN A 241 12.61 -3.95 19.86
N LYS A 242 13.05 -2.82 19.30
CA LYS A 242 12.55 -1.50 19.72
C LYS A 242 11.18 -1.22 19.09
N PRO A 243 10.31 -0.45 19.76
CA PRO A 243 9.05 -0.05 19.14
C PRO A 243 9.29 0.95 18.00
N PHE A 244 10.21 1.90 18.13
CA PHE A 244 10.58 2.82 17.02
C PHE A 244 12.09 2.84 16.84
N PHE A 245 12.57 3.32 15.69
CA PHE A 245 14.01 3.28 15.36
C PHE A 245 14.91 3.93 16.42
N PHE A 246 14.44 5.02 17.06
CA PHE A 246 15.20 5.76 18.08
C PHE A 246 14.67 5.62 19.50
N GLY A 247 13.72 4.69 19.76
CA GLY A 247 13.25 4.40 21.12
C GLY A 247 11.74 4.35 21.21
N LYS A 248 11.16 5.18 22.09
CA LYS A 248 9.72 5.17 22.45
C LYS A 248 8.88 6.16 21.66
N THR A 249 9.47 7.25 21.18
CA THR A 249 8.83 8.25 20.33
C THR A 249 9.11 7.92 18.86
N PRO A 250 8.14 8.12 17.95
CA PRO A 250 8.41 7.97 16.53
C PRO A 250 9.28 9.12 16.03
N SER A 251 10.03 8.84 14.97
CA SER A 251 10.89 9.80 14.27
C SER A 251 10.43 10.02 12.83
N SER A 252 11.01 11.00 12.14
CA SER A 252 10.81 11.14 10.69
C SER A 252 11.25 9.88 9.91
N LEU A 253 12.24 9.13 10.39
CA LEU A 253 12.62 7.86 9.79
C LEU A 253 11.51 6.81 9.89
N ASP A 254 10.83 6.70 11.03
CA ASP A 254 9.68 5.80 11.16
C ASP A 254 8.57 6.18 10.16
N ALA A 255 8.38 7.48 9.90
CA ALA A 255 7.42 8.00 8.92
C ALA A 255 7.77 7.61 7.47
N ILE A 256 9.05 7.75 7.11
CA ILE A 256 9.56 7.43 5.78
C ILE A 256 9.47 5.92 5.55
N VAL A 257 9.95 5.12 6.52
CA VAL A 257 9.90 3.65 6.44
C VAL A 257 8.46 3.16 6.37
N PHE A 258 7.55 3.72 7.16
CA PHE A 258 6.13 3.41 7.09
C PHE A 258 5.53 3.74 5.72
N GLY A 259 5.83 4.92 5.15
CA GLY A 259 5.32 5.31 3.84
C GLY A 259 5.72 4.37 2.71
N TYR A 260 6.93 3.79 2.79
CA TYR A 260 7.39 2.79 1.81
C TYR A 260 6.81 1.39 2.06
N LEU A 261 6.80 0.92 3.31
CA LEU A 261 6.43 -0.47 3.63
C LEU A 261 4.92 -0.70 3.71
N ALA A 262 4.13 0.29 4.13
CA ALA A 262 2.71 0.11 4.36
C ALA A 262 1.91 -0.22 3.08
N PRO A 263 2.12 0.47 1.93
CA PRO A 263 1.49 0.08 0.67
C PRO A 263 1.80 -1.35 0.27
N MET A 264 3.04 -1.80 0.47
CA MET A 264 3.47 -3.15 0.09
C MET A 264 2.85 -4.25 0.97
N LEU A 265 2.52 -3.93 2.22
CA LEU A 265 1.92 -4.88 3.16
C LEU A 265 0.40 -4.99 3.02
N LYS A 266 -0.25 -3.88 2.65
CA LYS A 266 -1.72 -3.78 2.67
C LYS A 266 -2.36 -3.91 1.31
N ALA A 267 -1.68 -3.52 0.24
CA ALA A 267 -2.23 -3.64 -1.09
C ALA A 267 -2.39 -5.12 -1.51
N PRO A 268 -3.42 -5.45 -2.30
CA PRO A 268 -3.69 -6.79 -2.78
C PRO A 268 -2.74 -7.19 -3.92
N LEU A 269 -1.43 -7.10 -3.68
CA LEU A 269 -0.41 -7.40 -4.68
C LEU A 269 -0.30 -8.92 -4.91
N PRO A 270 -0.06 -9.38 -6.15
CA PRO A 270 0.30 -10.76 -6.40
C PRO A 270 1.57 -11.13 -5.62
N VAL A 271 1.71 -12.43 -5.31
CA VAL A 271 2.84 -12.94 -4.55
C VAL A 271 4.14 -12.54 -5.23
N ASN A 272 4.92 -11.69 -4.58
CA ASN A 272 6.15 -11.15 -5.12
C ASN A 272 7.33 -11.43 -4.17
N PRO A 273 8.58 -11.47 -4.68
CA PRO A 273 9.75 -11.80 -3.86
C PRO A 273 9.96 -10.82 -2.70
N LEU A 274 9.59 -9.56 -2.89
CA LEU A 274 9.84 -8.48 -1.94
C LEU A 274 8.83 -8.49 -0.78
N SER A 275 7.55 -8.73 -1.05
CA SER A 275 6.48 -8.88 -0.05
C SER A 275 6.65 -10.15 0.74
N LYS A 276 7.08 -11.25 0.10
CA LYS A 276 7.47 -12.49 0.78
C LYS A 276 8.61 -12.23 1.76
N HIS A 277 9.67 -11.53 1.33
CA HIS A 277 10.78 -11.19 2.20
C HIS A 277 10.35 -10.27 3.35
N LEU A 278 9.52 -9.27 3.08
CA LEU A 278 8.97 -8.39 4.10
C LEU A 278 8.14 -9.15 5.15
N GLY A 279 7.37 -10.16 4.72
CA GLY A 279 6.62 -11.06 5.61
C GLY A 279 7.50 -11.84 6.59
N THR A 280 8.76 -12.14 6.22
CA THR A 280 9.72 -12.76 7.16
C THR A 280 10.22 -11.80 8.24
N CYS A 281 10.18 -10.49 7.97
CA CYS A 281 10.62 -9.44 8.88
C CYS A 281 9.48 -8.99 9.80
N TYR A 282 9.13 -9.83 10.79
CA TYR A 282 7.99 -9.58 11.68
C TYR A 282 8.03 -8.24 12.44
N ASN A 283 9.22 -7.77 12.79
CA ASN A 283 9.41 -6.51 13.52
C ASN A 283 8.98 -5.27 12.73
N LEU A 284 9.24 -5.27 11.41
CA LEU A 284 8.81 -4.21 10.50
C LEU A 284 7.29 -4.26 10.25
N CYS A 285 6.73 -5.46 10.12
CA CYS A 285 5.28 -5.65 10.04
C CYS A 285 4.59 -5.13 11.32
N GLN A 286 5.16 -5.42 12.48
CA GLN A 286 4.67 -4.90 13.77
C GLN A 286 4.81 -3.39 13.86
N LEU A 287 5.89 -2.79 13.35
CA LEU A 287 6.06 -1.33 13.27
C LEU A 287 4.91 -0.70 12.47
N CYS A 288 4.62 -1.23 11.27
CA CYS A 288 3.55 -0.70 10.42
C CYS A 288 2.18 -0.84 11.10
N SER A 289 1.88 -2.00 11.68
CA SER A 289 0.61 -2.24 12.38
C SER A 289 0.43 -1.32 13.60
N ARG A 290 1.51 -1.06 14.36
CA ARG A 290 1.49 -0.13 15.50
C ARG A 290 1.30 1.31 15.07
N ILE A 291 1.87 1.70 13.94
CA ILE A 291 1.69 3.03 13.38
C ILE A 291 0.24 3.23 12.93
N LEU A 292 -0.32 2.26 12.19
CA LEU A 292 -1.72 2.30 11.76
C LEU A 292 -2.67 2.39 12.95
N SER A 293 -2.53 1.51 13.95
CA SER A 293 -3.45 1.50 15.09
C SER A 293 -3.36 2.75 15.96
N LYS A 294 -2.18 3.37 16.08
CA LYS A 294 -1.96 4.52 16.97
C LYS A 294 -2.25 5.86 16.31
N TYR A 295 -1.88 6.05 15.04
CA TYR A 295 -1.97 7.33 14.35
C TYR A 295 -3.08 7.38 13.29
N PHE A 296 -3.58 6.23 12.84
CA PHE A 296 -4.65 6.15 11.85
C PHE A 296 -5.74 5.18 12.32
N PRO A 297 -6.36 5.42 13.49
CA PRO A 297 -7.48 4.60 13.92
C PRO A 297 -8.61 4.74 12.90
N LEU A 298 -9.13 3.60 12.42
CA LEU A 298 -10.32 3.58 11.58
C LEU A 298 -11.48 4.20 12.36
N SER A 299 -12.21 5.11 11.74
CA SER A 299 -13.44 5.64 12.30
C SER A 299 -14.47 4.51 12.47
N ARG A 300 -15.45 4.70 13.36
CA ARG A 300 -16.51 3.68 13.58
C ARG A 300 -17.28 3.40 12.29
N GLU A 301 -17.50 4.42 11.48
CA GLU A 301 -18.20 4.34 10.19
C GLU A 301 -17.40 3.52 9.17
N GLU A 302 -16.09 3.77 9.04
CA GLU A 302 -15.20 2.99 8.15
C GLU A 302 -15.11 1.51 8.59
N LEU A 303 -15.12 1.25 9.90
CA LEU A 303 -15.12 -0.11 10.43
C LEU A 303 -16.42 -0.85 10.09
N GLU A 304 -17.56 -0.17 10.16
CA GLU A 304 -18.86 -0.73 9.77
C GLU A 304 -18.95 -0.98 8.27
N GLU A 305 -18.48 -0.05 7.44
CA GLU A 305 -18.37 -0.27 5.99
C GLU A 305 -17.50 -1.47 5.66
N LYS A 306 -16.37 -1.62 6.35
CA LYS A 306 -15.48 -2.76 6.16
C LYS A 306 -16.15 -4.08 6.49
N ARG A 307 -16.84 -4.17 7.64
CA ARG A 307 -17.62 -5.37 8.00
C ARG A 307 -18.64 -5.72 6.93
N LYS A 308 -19.38 -4.72 6.43
CA LYS A 308 -20.34 -4.90 5.33
C LYS A 308 -19.68 -5.40 4.04
N ARG A 309 -18.50 -4.86 3.68
CA ARG A 309 -17.74 -5.31 2.49
C ARG A 309 -17.25 -6.76 2.65
N GLU A 310 -16.70 -7.11 3.81
CA GLU A 310 -16.25 -8.47 4.12
C GLU A 310 -17.42 -9.47 4.13
N GLU A 311 -18.56 -9.08 4.68
CA GLU A 311 -19.80 -9.87 4.66
C GLU A 311 -20.33 -10.05 3.23
N ALA A 312 -20.33 -8.98 2.43
CA ALA A 312 -20.75 -9.04 1.03
C ALA A 312 -19.79 -9.88 0.17
N GLU A 313 -18.48 -9.82 0.41
CA GLU A 313 -17.49 -10.63 -0.28
C GLU A 313 -17.62 -12.11 0.11
N LYS A 314 -17.84 -12.42 1.39
CA LYS A 314 -18.14 -13.78 1.86
C LYS A 314 -19.45 -14.30 1.27
N ALA A 315 -20.49 -13.47 1.20
CA ALA A 315 -21.76 -13.82 0.57
C ALA A 315 -21.58 -14.12 -0.93
N ARG A 316 -20.84 -13.28 -1.66
CA ARG A 316 -20.50 -13.52 -3.07
C ARG A 316 -19.66 -14.79 -3.26
N ALA A 317 -18.68 -15.04 -2.39
CA ALA A 317 -17.85 -16.24 -2.45
C ALA A 317 -18.68 -17.50 -2.15
N GLN A 318 -19.65 -17.39 -1.23
CA GLN A 318 -20.61 -18.45 -0.94
C GLN A 318 -21.53 -18.70 -2.14
N GLU A 319 -22.10 -17.67 -2.75
CA GLU A 319 -22.91 -17.79 -3.98
C GLU A 319 -22.10 -18.41 -5.14
N LEU A 320 -20.83 -18.04 -5.29
CA LEU A 320 -19.94 -18.62 -6.30
C LEU A 320 -19.64 -20.10 -6.02
N GLY A 321 -19.63 -20.51 -4.75
CA GLY A 321 -19.48 -21.90 -4.33
C GLY A 321 -20.78 -22.71 -4.39
N ASP A 322 -21.93 -22.04 -4.26
CA ASP A 322 -23.27 -22.61 -4.09
C ASP A 322 -24.10 -22.52 -5.38
N PHE A 323 -23.49 -22.80 -6.54
CA PHE A 323 -24.26 -23.05 -7.76
C PHE A 323 -24.86 -24.47 -7.69
N PRO A 324 -26.20 -24.63 -7.55
CA PRO A 324 -26.85 -25.92 -7.29
C PRO A 324 -26.81 -26.91 -8.47
N HIS A 325 -26.07 -26.58 -9.54
CA HIS A 325 -26.05 -27.34 -10.79
C HIS A 325 -24.74 -27.16 -11.57
N ARG A 326 -23.62 -26.97 -10.87
CA ARG A 326 -22.28 -26.78 -11.46
C ARG A 326 -21.93 -27.85 -12.51
N THR A 327 -22.20 -29.13 -12.23
CA THR A 327 -21.98 -30.24 -13.17
C THR A 327 -22.90 -30.17 -14.38
N ARG A 328 -24.19 -29.85 -14.18
CA ARG A 328 -25.17 -29.69 -15.28
C ARG A 328 -24.77 -28.56 -16.23
N ASN A 329 -24.32 -27.41 -15.72
CA ASN A 329 -23.90 -26.29 -16.57
C ASN A 329 -22.63 -26.59 -17.34
N ILE A 330 -21.67 -27.30 -16.74
CA ILE A 330 -20.47 -27.75 -17.45
C ILE A 330 -20.87 -28.71 -18.58
N VAL A 331 -21.77 -29.66 -18.32
CA VAL A 331 -22.27 -30.59 -19.34
C VAL A 331 -23.01 -29.83 -20.46
N LEU A 332 -23.90 -28.89 -20.11
CA LEU A 332 -24.62 -28.09 -21.10
C LEU A 332 -23.68 -27.21 -21.93
N ALA A 333 -22.66 -26.61 -21.32
CA ALA A 333 -21.66 -25.81 -22.02
C ALA A 333 -20.79 -26.66 -22.97
N VAL A 334 -20.39 -27.86 -22.55
CA VAL A 334 -19.66 -28.82 -23.39
C VAL A 334 -20.54 -29.30 -24.55
N LEU A 335 -21.80 -29.63 -24.30
CA LEU A 335 -22.75 -29.99 -25.35
C LEU A 335 -22.97 -28.84 -26.34
N PHE A 336 -23.11 -27.62 -25.85
CA PHE A 336 -23.26 -26.44 -26.69
C PHE A 336 -22.01 -26.22 -27.55
N ALA A 337 -20.81 -26.32 -26.97
CA ALA A 337 -19.55 -26.20 -27.70
C ALA A 337 -19.39 -27.30 -28.77
N LEU A 338 -19.68 -28.56 -28.43
CA LEU A 338 -19.65 -29.68 -29.37
C LEU A 338 -20.66 -29.49 -30.50
N SER A 339 -21.89 -29.07 -30.18
CA SER A 339 -22.92 -28.81 -31.19
C SER A 339 -22.52 -27.67 -32.13
N SER A 340 -21.90 -26.62 -31.60
CA SER A 340 -21.40 -25.48 -32.38
C SER A 340 -20.24 -25.90 -33.27
N MET A 341 -19.36 -26.76 -32.76
CA MET A 341 -18.21 -27.29 -33.49
C MET A 341 -18.67 -28.21 -34.64
N VAL A 342 -19.64 -29.09 -34.39
CA VAL A 342 -20.26 -29.94 -35.42
C VAL A 342 -21.02 -29.10 -36.45
N ALA A 343 -21.79 -28.09 -36.02
CA ALA A 343 -22.48 -27.20 -36.93
C ALA A 343 -21.50 -26.41 -37.81
N PHE A 344 -20.39 -25.94 -37.21
CA PHE A 344 -19.33 -25.24 -37.93
C PHE A 344 -18.62 -26.16 -38.93
N THR A 345 -18.27 -27.40 -38.56
CA THR A 345 -17.64 -28.37 -39.48
C THR A 345 -18.57 -28.80 -40.62
N PHE A 346 -19.87 -28.87 -40.36
CA PHE A 346 -20.89 -29.14 -41.38
C PHE A 346 -21.04 -27.95 -42.35
N PHE A 347 -21.12 -26.71 -41.81
CA PHE A 347 -21.26 -25.50 -42.63
C PHE A 347 -20.01 -25.20 -43.46
N THR A 348 -18.83 -25.58 -42.96
CA THR A 348 -17.55 -25.44 -43.68
C THR A 348 -17.26 -26.58 -44.65
N GLY A 349 -18.15 -27.59 -44.74
CA GLY A 349 -18.07 -28.64 -45.76
C GLY A 349 -16.97 -29.70 -45.51
N MET A 350 -16.48 -29.87 -44.28
CA MET A 350 -15.40 -30.82 -43.97
C MET A 350 -15.87 -32.25 -43.62
N LEU A 351 -17.18 -32.50 -43.52
CA LEU A 351 -17.74 -33.82 -43.20
C LEU A 351 -18.33 -34.48 -44.45
N ALA A 352 -17.66 -35.52 -44.97
CA ALA A 352 -18.25 -36.45 -45.92
C ALA A 352 -19.03 -37.53 -45.13
N LEU A 353 -20.36 -37.52 -45.22
CA LEU A 353 -21.19 -38.58 -44.66
C LEU A 353 -21.17 -39.76 -45.63
N GLU A 354 -20.47 -40.84 -45.26
CA GLU A 354 -20.62 -42.14 -45.92
C GLU A 354 -21.88 -42.81 -45.35
N ILE A 355 -22.93 -42.89 -46.16
CA ILE A 355 -24.16 -43.61 -45.81
C ILE A 355 -23.86 -45.09 -46.07
N VAL A 356 -23.67 -45.86 -45.01
CA VAL A 356 -23.64 -47.32 -45.10
C VAL A 356 -25.09 -47.80 -45.02
N ASP A 357 -25.67 -48.11 -46.18
CA ASP A 357 -26.93 -48.84 -46.26
C ASP A 357 -26.69 -50.28 -45.78
N ALA A 358 -27.35 -50.65 -44.69
CA ALA A 358 -27.44 -52.03 -44.25
C ALA A 358 -28.55 -52.72 -45.02
N ASP A 359 -28.20 -53.43 -46.09
CA ASP A 359 -29.07 -54.46 -46.67
C ASP A 359 -28.28 -55.77 -46.92
N GLY A 360 -28.97 -56.88 -46.71
CA GLY A 360 -28.37 -58.16 -46.34
C GLY A 360 -27.90 -59.09 -47.46
N GLY A 361 -27.17 -60.12 -47.04
CA GLY A 361 -27.21 -61.46 -47.62
C GLY A 361 -26.11 -61.85 -48.61
N GLY A 362 -25.39 -62.95 -48.30
CA GLY A 362 -24.82 -63.83 -49.31
C GLY A 362 -23.37 -64.26 -49.08
N ASP A 363 -23.21 -65.55 -48.78
CA ASP A 363 -21.98 -66.35 -48.81
C ASP A 363 -20.94 -65.97 -49.88
N ASN A 364 -19.65 -66.02 -49.53
CA ASN A 364 -18.80 -67.10 -50.04
C ASN A 364 -17.39 -67.16 -49.42
N MET A 365 -17.08 -68.38 -49.01
CA MET A 365 -15.79 -69.00 -48.70
C MET A 365 -14.76 -68.81 -49.83
N SER A 366 -13.54 -68.35 -49.52
CA SER A 366 -12.26 -68.91 -50.05
C SER A 366 -11.02 -68.07 -49.67
N GLU A 367 -10.22 -68.61 -48.75
CA GLU A 367 -8.75 -68.57 -48.82
C GLU A 367 -8.27 -69.34 -50.09
N PRO A 368 -7.01 -69.22 -50.62
CA PRO A 368 -5.78 -68.98 -49.85
C PRO A 368 -4.60 -68.24 -50.58
N LYS A 369 -3.47 -68.14 -49.86
CA LYS A 369 -2.04 -68.05 -50.30
C LYS A 369 -1.43 -66.71 -50.76
N GLY A 370 -0.49 -66.22 -49.95
CA GLY A 370 0.94 -66.52 -50.21
C GLY A 370 1.85 -65.46 -50.85
N GLN A 371 2.94 -65.18 -50.13
CA GLN A 371 4.27 -64.68 -50.58
C GLN A 371 4.48 -63.19 -50.91
N GLY A 372 5.08 -62.48 -49.94
CA GLY A 372 6.49 -62.07 -49.97
C GLY A 372 6.94 -60.95 -50.93
N LYS A 373 7.45 -59.84 -50.38
CA LYS A 373 8.89 -59.47 -50.45
C LYS A 373 9.19 -58.13 -49.75
N ARG A 374 10.34 -58.14 -49.08
CA ARG A 374 11.11 -57.04 -48.49
C ARG A 374 11.50 -55.95 -49.49
N LYS A 375 11.65 -54.72 -48.98
CA LYS A 375 12.78 -53.75 -49.10
C LYS A 375 12.20 -52.35 -48.88
N SER A 376 12.84 -51.39 -48.22
CA SER A 376 13.97 -51.28 -47.31
C SER A 376 13.78 -49.95 -46.58
#